data_AF-A0A259FC95-F1
#
_entry.id   AF-A0A259FC95-F1
#
_cell.length_a   1.000
_cell.length_b   1.000
_cell.length_c   1.000
_cell.angle_alpha   90.00
_cell.angle_beta   90.00
_cell.angle_gamma   90.00
#
_symmetry.space_group_name_H-M   'P 1'
#
loop_
_entity.id
_entity.type
_entity.pdbx_description
1 polymer ?
#
loop_
_entity_poly.entity_id
_entity_poly.type
_entity_poly.pdbx_seq_one_letter_code
_entity_poly.pdbx_strand_id
1 'polypeptide(L)' 'MSFNLQDNQSDDAIMSEINMTPMVDVMLVLLIIFIITLPVIQQAVKVELPKANSVRNEVKPESVQLSIDAQGQIFWNS' A
#
# COMPACT_ATOMS: atom_id res chain seq x y z
N MET A 1 -24.06 29.19 73.23
CA MET A 1 -24.01 27.74 72.93
C MET A 1 -25.30 27.42 72.20
N SER A 2 -25.35 26.89 70.99
CA SER A 2 -24.37 26.32 70.07
C SER A 2 -25.14 26.07 68.78
N PHE A 3 -24.45 26.13 67.65
CA PHE A 3 -24.98 26.04 66.29
C PHE A 3 -25.88 24.81 66.06
N ASN A 4 -26.99 25.03 65.36
CA ASN A 4 -27.73 23.97 64.68
C ASN A 4 -26.89 23.53 63.47
N LEU A 5 -26.47 22.26 63.42
CA LEU A 5 -25.82 21.70 62.25
C LEU A 5 -26.84 21.63 61.11
N GLN A 6 -26.57 22.45 60.10
CA GLN A 6 -27.16 22.40 58.77
C GLN A 6 -26.98 20.99 58.20
N ASP A 7 -28.09 20.43 57.78
CA ASP A 7 -28.25 19.18 57.05
C ASP A 7 -27.24 19.09 55.90
N ASN A 8 -26.27 18.19 56.02
CA ASN A 8 -25.23 17.92 55.03
C ASN A 8 -25.50 16.54 54.39
N GLN A 9 -26.74 16.35 53.94
CA GLN A 9 -27.19 15.11 53.27
C GLN A 9 -27.81 15.39 51.88
N SER A 10 -27.71 16.63 51.38
CA SER A 10 -28.23 17.03 50.08
C SER A 10 -27.16 17.34 49.02
N ASP A 11 -25.88 17.50 49.38
CA ASP A 11 -24.85 17.87 48.40
C ASP A 11 -24.35 16.71 47.53
N ASP A 12 -24.50 15.45 47.98
CA ASP A 12 -24.05 14.27 47.23
C ASP A 12 -25.11 13.73 46.24
N ALA A 13 -26.39 14.06 46.47
CA ALA A 13 -27.49 13.69 45.57
C ALA A 13 -27.72 14.70 44.43
N ILE A 14 -27.12 15.90 44.54
CA ILE A 14 -27.13 16.95 43.49
C ILE A 14 -25.91 16.80 42.57
N MET A 15 -25.07 15.77 42.76
CA MET A 15 -24.05 15.37 41.79
C MET A 15 -24.74 14.70 40.59
N SER A 16 -25.38 15.56 39.81
CA SER A 16 -25.65 15.51 38.38
C SER A 16 -25.58 14.11 37.78
N GLU A 17 -26.73 13.57 37.38
CA GLU A 17 -26.77 12.56 36.32
C GLU A 17 -25.88 13.05 35.19
N ILE A 18 -24.72 12.41 35.01
CA ILE A 18 -23.84 12.72 33.89
C ILE A 18 -24.64 12.38 32.65
N ASN A 19 -24.82 13.35 31.76
CA ASN A 19 -25.54 13.11 30.52
C ASN A 19 -24.73 12.13 29.65
N MET A 20 -25.06 10.84 29.77
CA MET A 20 -24.34 9.75 29.10
C MET A 20 -24.58 9.76 27.58
N THR A 21 -25.73 10.28 27.12
CA THR A 21 -26.11 10.22 25.71
C THR A 21 -25.13 11.01 24.81
N PRO A 22 -24.74 12.26 25.13
CA PRO A 22 -23.69 12.96 24.39
C PRO A 22 -22.29 12.34 24.58
N MET A 23 -21.98 11.75 25.74
CA MET A 23 -20.66 11.14 25.98
C MET A 23 -20.45 9.91 25.10
N VAL A 24 -21.45 9.04 25.01
CA VAL A 24 -21.37 7.84 24.17
C VAL A 24 -21.26 8.22 22.70
N ASP A 25 -21.95 9.26 22.25
CA ASP A 25 -21.87 9.75 20.86
C ASP A 25 -20.43 10.18 20.49
N VAL A 26 -19.79 11.00 21.33
CA VAL A 26 -18.39 11.42 21.10
C VAL A 26 -17.44 10.22 21.07
N MET A 27 -17.64 9.24 21.95
CA MET A 27 -16.81 8.02 21.98
C MET A 27 -17.03 7.15 20.73
N LEU A 28 -18.28 7.00 20.26
CA LEU A 28 -18.59 6.25 19.04
C LEU A 28 -18.03 6.93 17.79
N VAL A 29 -18.09 8.26 17.72
CA VAL A 29 -17.47 9.04 16.64
C VAL A 29 -15.96 8.78 16.55
N LEU A 30 -15.25 8.75 17.68
CA LEU A 30 -13.82 8.42 17.71
C LEU A 30 -13.53 6.99 17.22
N LEU A 31 -14.37 6.02 17.58
CA LEU A 31 -14.24 4.63 17.10
C LEU A 31 -14.47 4.54 15.59
N ILE A 32 -15.48 5.24 15.06
CA ILE A 32 -15.77 5.30 13.62
C ILE A 32 -14.58 5.92 12.86
N ILE A 33 -13.96 6.98 13.40
CA ILE A 33 -12.75 7.57 12.82
C ILE A 33 -11.62 6.52 12.76
N PHE A 34 -11.35 5.80 13.84
CA PHE A 34 -10.32 4.75 13.81
C PHE A 34 -10.63 3.64 12.81
N ILE A 35 -11.88 3.20 12.70
CA ILE A 35 -12.31 2.19 11.71
C ILE A 35 -12.14 2.70 10.27
N ILE A 36 -12.56 3.93 9.98
CA ILE A 36 -12.55 4.52 8.63
C ILE A 36 -11.15 4.94 8.17
N THR A 37 -10.18 5.12 9.07
CA THR A 37 -8.79 5.39 8.66
C THR A 37 -8.05 4.16 8.12
N LEU A 38 -8.60 2.95 8.31
CA LEU A 38 -7.98 1.69 7.93
C LEU A 38 -8.24 1.15 6.50
N PRO A 39 -9.14 1.64 5.62
CA PRO A 39 -9.23 1.15 4.25
C PRO A 39 -8.03 1.67 3.46
N VAL A 40 -6.97 0.86 3.52
CA VAL A 40 -5.71 0.98 2.81
C VAL A 40 -5.96 0.83 1.32
N ILE A 41 -5.53 1.85 0.59
CA ILE A 41 -5.38 1.95 -0.87
C ILE A 41 -5.13 0.57 -1.53
N GLN A 42 -6.14 0.03 -2.21
CA GLN A 42 -5.96 -1.14 -3.08
C GLN A 42 -5.46 -0.67 -4.45
N GLN A 43 -4.17 -0.42 -4.57
CA GLN A 43 -3.51 -0.25 -5.88
C GLN A 43 -3.30 -1.65 -6.48
N ALA A 44 -4.35 -2.26 -7.01
CA ALA A 44 -4.18 -3.46 -7.84
C ALA A 44 -3.59 -3.02 -9.19
N VAL A 45 -2.26 -2.81 -9.25
CA VAL A 45 -1.59 -2.62 -10.53
C VAL A 45 -1.63 -3.95 -11.25
N LYS A 46 -2.43 -4.03 -12.31
CA LYS A 46 -2.48 -5.20 -13.18
C LYS A 46 -1.14 -5.30 -13.92
N VAL A 47 -0.23 -6.12 -13.41
CA VAL A 47 1.05 -6.40 -14.07
C VAL A 47 0.82 -7.44 -15.15
N GLU A 48 0.99 -7.05 -16.40
CA GLU A 48 1.06 -7.99 -17.51
C GLU A 48 2.47 -8.57 -17.58
N LEU A 49 2.60 -9.86 -17.32
CA LEU A 49 3.88 -10.56 -17.40
C LEU A 49 4.32 -10.68 -18.86
N PRO A 50 5.58 -10.32 -19.20
CA PRO A 50 6.08 -10.49 -20.56
C PRO A 50 6.09 -11.97 -20.92
N LYS A 51 5.51 -12.30 -22.07
CA LYS A 51 5.57 -13.65 -22.62
C LYS A 51 6.96 -13.85 -23.21
N ALA A 52 7.68 -14.87 -22.73
CA ALA A 52 8.93 -15.28 -23.33
C ALA A 52 8.63 -15.86 -24.72
N ASN A 53 8.98 -15.12 -25.76
CA ASN A 53 8.99 -15.66 -27.11
C ASN A 53 10.26 -16.52 -27.25
N SER A 54 10.08 -17.84 -27.21
CA SER A 54 11.13 -18.77 -27.64
C SER A 54 11.20 -18.74 -29.17
N VAL A 55 11.79 -17.67 -29.70
CA VAL A 55 12.20 -17.67 -31.10
C VAL A 55 13.40 -18.61 -31.15
N ARG A 56 13.28 -19.70 -31.91
CA ARG A 56 14.43 -20.56 -32.22
C ARG A 56 15.55 -19.63 -32.69
N ASN A 57 16.70 -19.68 -32.01
CA ASN A 57 17.87 -18.93 -32.44
C ASN A 57 18.16 -19.37 -33.89
N GLU A 58 17.78 -18.54 -34.86
CA GLU A 58 18.09 -18.80 -36.25
C GLU A 58 19.61 -18.74 -36.33
N VAL A 59 20.22 -19.88 -36.63
CA VAL A 59 21.65 -19.94 -36.87
C VAL A 59 21.89 -19.04 -38.07
N LYS A 60 22.42 -17.85 -37.81
CA LYS A 60 22.84 -16.94 -38.87
C LYS A 60 23.83 -17.71 -39.73
N PRO A 61 23.66 -17.74 -41.07
CA PRO A 61 24.62 -18.40 -41.93
C PRO A 61 26.01 -17.84 -41.65
N GLU A 62 27.01 -18.72 -41.64
CA GLU A 62 28.39 -18.33 -41.41
C GLU A 62 28.80 -17.24 -42.40
N SER A 63 29.43 -16.18 -41.89
CA SER A 63 29.95 -15.11 -42.75
C SER A 63 31.14 -15.64 -43.52
N VAL A 64 30.99 -15.72 -44.83
CA VAL A 64 32.05 -16.16 -45.75
C VAL A 64 32.89 -14.96 -46.16
N GLN A 65 34.20 -15.05 -45.99
CA GLN A 65 35.15 -14.07 -46.51
C GLN A 65 35.84 -14.63 -47.75
N LEU A 66 35.61 -14.00 -48.91
CA LEU A 66 36.32 -14.29 -50.15
C LEU A 66 37.27 -13.13 -50.45
N SER A 67 38.56 -13.42 -50.55
CA SER A 67 39.56 -12.44 -50.97
C SER A 67 40.25 -12.92 -52.25
N ILE A 68 40.64 -11.96 -53.10
CA ILE A 68 41.31 -12.22 -54.37
C ILE A 68 42.60 -11.39 -54.37
N ASP A 69 43.74 -12.03 -54.58
CA ASP A 69 45.01 -11.32 -54.71
C ASP A 69 45.18 -10.70 -56.11
N ALA A 70 46.20 -9.87 -56.29
CA ALA A 70 46.49 -9.22 -57.57
C ALA A 70 46.89 -10.22 -58.67
N GLN A 71 47.16 -11.47 -58.31
CA GLN A 71 47.50 -12.58 -59.20
C GLN A 71 46.26 -13.41 -59.58
N GLY A 72 45.09 -13.06 -59.05
CA GLY A 72 43.83 -13.75 -59.30
C GLY A 72 43.62 -15.01 -58.46
N GLN A 73 44.43 -15.26 -57.44
CA GLN A 73 44.24 -16.38 -56.52
C GLN A 73 43.10 -16.06 -55.57
N ILE A 74 42.22 -17.04 -55.38
CA ILE A 74 41.02 -16.93 -54.54
C ILE A 74 41.32 -17.56 -53.19
N PHE A 75 41.07 -16.81 -52.13
CA PHE A 75 41.19 -17.25 -50.75
C PHE A 75 39.82 -17.26 -50.09
N TRP A 76 39.58 -18.30 -49.29
CA TRP A 76 38.34 -18.54 -48.56
C TRP A 76 38.61 -18.49 -47.06
N ASN A 77 37.88 -17.64 -46.33
CA ASN A 77 38.01 -17.41 -44.89
C ASN A 77 39.45 -17.11 -44.44
N SER A 78 40.13 -16.22 -45.16
CA SER A 78 41.46 -15.69 -44.81
C SER A 78 41.43 -14.22 -44.43
#